data_AF-A0A433NR30-F1
#
_entry.id   AF-A0A433NR30-F1
#
_cell.length_a   1.000
_cell.length_b   1.000
_cell.length_c   1.000
_cell.angle_alpha   90.00
_cell.angle_beta   90.00
_cell.angle_gamma   90.00
#
_symmetry.space_group_name_H-M   'P 1'
#
loop_
_entity.id
_entity.type
_entity.pdbx_description
1 polymer ?
#
loop_
_entity_poly.entity_id
_entity_poly.type
_entity_poly.pdbx_seq_one_letter_code
_entity_poly.pdbx_strand_id
1 'polypeptide(L)'
;MMLDPGTDPKLDSLLSEWGVKLDNRLAVDVSGSVALGPAVPIVTDYGQHPITQDFGNGISFYRLARPIYTTPVPGVEATPILLTKAYPNTWAESDLQNENLQFDKESDRQGPLTLGVALKRKLPAVSPTPSPTATESRMVIIGDSDFATNGSFLQQLNGDVFLNSVSWATQQNQQTLSIRPKESKNRRINLTNLQASVIGLSSLLVLPLIGFAAAFVLWWLRR
;
A
#
# COMPACT_ATOMS: atom_id res chain seq x y z
N MET A 1 9.64 12.06 -1.60
CA MET A 1 10.83 11.36 -2.10
C MET A 1 10.43 9.92 -2.38
N MET A 2 10.89 9.39 -3.51
CA MET A 2 10.64 8.01 -3.93
C MET A 2 12.03 7.41 -4.21
N LEU A 3 12.41 6.35 -3.50
CA LEU A 3 13.81 5.93 -3.35
C LEU A 3 13.95 4.41 -3.53
N ASP A 4 14.36 4.00 -4.72
CA ASP A 4 14.49 2.58 -5.11
C ASP A 4 15.73 1.91 -4.52
N PRO A 5 15.73 0.60 -4.23
CA PRO A 5 16.92 -0.17 -3.85
C PRO A 5 18.06 -0.03 -4.86
N GLY A 6 19.30 -0.25 -4.42
CA GLY A 6 20.48 -0.17 -5.30
C GLY A 6 20.87 1.24 -5.76
N THR A 7 20.15 2.28 -5.33
CA THR A 7 20.51 3.68 -5.55
C THR A 7 21.20 4.28 -4.33
N ASP A 8 22.10 5.24 -4.57
CA ASP A 8 22.75 6.05 -3.55
C ASP A 8 22.42 7.54 -3.81
N PRO A 9 21.30 8.04 -3.25
CA PRO A 9 20.85 9.40 -3.51
C PRO A 9 21.68 10.45 -2.75
N LYS A 10 22.63 10.05 -1.90
CA LYS A 10 23.40 10.94 -1.01
C LYS A 10 22.53 11.83 -0.11
N LEU A 11 21.40 11.29 0.34
CA LEU A 11 20.42 12.00 1.18
C LEU A 11 20.49 11.60 2.67
N ASP A 12 21.42 10.72 3.05
CA ASP A 12 21.48 10.16 4.41
C ASP A 12 21.52 11.23 5.51
N SER A 13 22.31 12.28 5.33
CA SER A 13 22.38 13.40 6.29
C SER A 13 21.01 14.06 6.47
N LEU A 14 20.33 14.39 5.37
CA LEU A 14 19.00 15.00 5.40
C LEU A 14 17.97 14.05 6.04
N LEU A 15 17.96 12.78 5.64
CA LEU A 15 17.00 11.80 6.14
C LEU A 15 17.20 11.55 7.65
N SER A 16 18.45 11.55 8.12
CA SER A 16 18.77 11.36 9.54
C SER A 16 18.24 12.49 10.43
N GLU A 17 18.22 13.74 9.96
CA GLU A 17 17.61 14.87 10.69
C GLU A 17 16.10 14.71 10.90
N TRP A 18 15.46 13.91 10.06
CA TRP A 18 14.05 13.57 10.12
C TRP A 18 13.80 12.21 10.80
N GLY A 19 14.86 11.56 11.28
CA GLY A 19 14.78 10.25 11.91
C GLY A 19 14.46 9.14 10.91
N VAL A 20 14.88 9.26 9.65
CA VAL A 20 14.64 8.26 8.61
C VAL A 20 15.94 7.60 8.20
N LYS A 21 15.92 6.28 8.08
CA LYS A 21 17.01 5.49 7.50
C LYS A 21 16.46 4.55 6.44
N LEU A 22 17.09 4.52 5.28
CA LEU A 22 16.73 3.60 4.20
C LEU A 22 17.33 2.22 4.50
N ASP A 23 16.53 1.17 4.33
CA ASP A 23 17.03 -0.19 4.30
C ASP A 23 17.60 -0.48 2.89
N ASN A 24 18.65 -1.28 2.80
CA ASN A 24 19.23 -1.69 1.51
C ASN A 24 18.71 -3.06 1.05
N ARG A 25 17.91 -3.71 1.89
CA ARG A 25 17.24 -4.97 1.60
C ARG A 25 15.99 -4.76 0.75
N LEU A 26 15.57 -5.82 0.10
CA LEU A 26 14.37 -5.85 -0.73
C LEU A 26 13.18 -6.36 0.09
N ALA A 27 12.06 -5.65 0.08
CA ALA A 27 10.82 -6.16 0.65
C ALA A 27 10.25 -7.26 -0.24
N VAL A 28 10.03 -8.44 0.34
CA VAL A 28 9.43 -9.58 -0.35
C VAL A 28 8.11 -9.98 0.31
N ASP A 29 7.15 -10.42 -0.50
CA ASP A 29 5.82 -10.89 -0.08
C ASP A 29 5.49 -12.22 -0.75
N VAL A 30 5.65 -13.31 -0.02
CA VAL A 30 5.35 -14.67 -0.51
C VAL A 30 3.86 -15.04 -0.38
N SER A 31 3.07 -14.19 0.28
CA SER A 31 1.62 -14.34 0.34
C SER A 31 0.88 -13.62 -0.79
N GLY A 32 1.64 -12.90 -1.62
CA GLY A 32 1.15 -12.08 -2.71
C GLY A 32 0.69 -12.90 -3.92
N SER A 33 0.45 -12.20 -5.03
CA SER A 33 0.04 -12.81 -6.29
C SER A 33 1.20 -13.56 -6.93
N VAL A 34 1.02 -14.87 -7.16
CA VAL A 34 1.99 -15.71 -7.91
C VAL A 34 2.31 -15.09 -9.28
N ALA A 35 1.36 -14.38 -9.89
CA ALA A 35 1.55 -13.74 -11.20
C ALA A 35 2.49 -12.52 -11.18
N LEU A 36 2.60 -11.82 -10.04
CA LEU A 36 3.46 -10.64 -9.89
C LEU A 36 4.86 -11.01 -9.38
N GLY A 37 4.96 -12.15 -8.71
CA GLY A 37 6.17 -12.60 -8.05
C GLY A 37 6.35 -11.98 -6.65
N PRO A 38 7.24 -12.57 -5.84
CA PRO A 38 7.42 -12.20 -4.43
C PRO A 38 8.08 -10.83 -4.24
N ALA A 39 8.78 -10.30 -5.25
CA ALA A 39 9.41 -8.98 -5.22
C ALA A 39 8.42 -7.82 -5.51
N VAL A 40 7.11 -8.09 -5.46
CA VAL A 40 6.05 -7.08 -5.58
C VAL A 40 5.13 -7.14 -4.36
N PRO A 41 5.56 -6.61 -3.20
CA PRO A 41 4.70 -6.46 -2.04
C PRO A 41 3.32 -5.86 -2.35
N ILE A 42 2.28 -6.54 -1.87
CA ILE A 42 0.91 -6.03 -1.92
C ILE A 42 0.59 -5.39 -0.57
N VAL A 43 0.42 -4.07 -0.58
CA VAL A 43 0.01 -3.34 0.63
C VAL A 43 -1.50 -3.35 0.72
N THR A 44 -1.98 -3.87 1.85
CA THR A 44 -3.39 -3.84 2.26
C THR A 44 -3.57 -3.21 3.64
N ASP A 45 -2.46 -2.92 4.34
CA ASP A 45 -2.44 -2.30 5.65
C ASP A 45 -1.88 -0.89 5.53
N TYR A 46 -2.73 0.08 5.84
CA TYR A 46 -2.43 1.49 5.70
C TYR A 46 -2.52 2.16 7.06
N GLY A 47 -1.48 2.92 7.41
CA GLY A 47 -1.48 3.66 8.67
C GLY A 47 -2.55 4.74 8.70
N GLN A 48 -2.94 5.16 9.91
CA GLN A 48 -3.94 6.21 10.11
C GLN A 48 -3.36 7.58 9.73
N HIS A 49 -3.63 8.02 8.50
CA HIS A 49 -3.09 9.27 7.98
C HIS A 49 -4.00 9.87 6.90
N PRO A 50 -4.09 11.21 6.72
CA PRO A 50 -4.91 11.81 5.67
C PRO A 50 -4.58 11.34 4.25
N ILE A 51 -3.36 10.85 4.00
CA ILE A 51 -2.98 10.29 2.70
C ILE A 51 -3.76 9.00 2.37
N THR A 52 -4.07 8.21 3.40
CA THR A 52 -4.54 6.83 3.30
C THR A 52 -5.94 6.63 3.88
N GLN A 53 -6.52 7.67 4.50
CA GLN A 53 -7.79 7.61 5.25
C GLN A 53 -8.97 7.02 4.45
N ASP A 54 -8.98 7.19 3.12
CA ASP A 54 -10.08 6.81 2.25
C ASP A 54 -9.83 5.48 1.50
N PHE A 55 -8.72 4.78 1.80
CA PHE A 55 -8.30 3.59 1.06
C PHE A 55 -9.11 2.33 1.37
N GLY A 56 -9.67 2.22 2.59
CA GLY A 56 -10.51 1.10 2.99
C GLY A 56 -9.83 -0.26 2.75
N ASN A 57 -10.50 -1.15 2.00
CA ASN A 57 -9.99 -2.49 1.64
C ASN A 57 -9.29 -2.52 0.26
N GLY A 58 -8.85 -1.37 -0.24
CA GLY A 58 -8.09 -1.28 -1.47
C GLY A 58 -6.69 -1.86 -1.31
N ILE A 59 -5.96 -1.94 -2.43
CA ILE A 59 -4.58 -2.45 -2.45
C ILE A 59 -3.70 -1.55 -3.30
N SER A 60 -2.42 -1.54 -3.00
CA SER A 60 -1.38 -0.94 -3.85
C SER A 60 -0.22 -1.92 -4.00
N PHE A 61 0.55 -1.73 -5.08
CA PHE A 61 1.65 -2.60 -5.47
C PHE A 61 2.94 -1.81 -5.51
N TYR A 62 3.99 -2.35 -4.90
CA TYR A 62 5.31 -1.72 -4.87
C TYR A 62 6.33 -2.72 -5.40
N ARG A 63 6.85 -2.46 -6.59
CA ARG A 63 7.79 -3.38 -7.25
C ARG A 63 9.18 -3.06 -6.73
N LEU A 64 9.93 -4.10 -6.37
CA LEU A 64 11.30 -3.94 -5.90
C LEU A 64 11.43 -2.91 -4.76
N ALA A 65 10.48 -2.88 -3.83
CA ALA A 65 10.46 -1.85 -2.79
C ALA A 65 11.52 -2.11 -1.71
N ARG A 66 12.19 -1.07 -1.22
CA ARG A 66 13.02 -1.14 0.00
C ARG A 66 12.21 -0.74 1.25
N PRO A 67 12.46 -1.37 2.40
CA PRO A 67 11.89 -0.88 3.65
C PRO A 67 12.50 0.44 4.13
N ILE A 68 11.75 1.12 5.00
CA ILE A 68 12.16 2.37 5.66
C ILE A 68 12.14 2.17 7.18
N TYR A 69 13.19 2.63 7.84
CA TYR A 69 13.26 2.74 9.29
C TYR A 69 12.93 4.17 9.73
N THR A 70 12.25 4.25 10.87
CA THR A 70 12.03 5.51 11.58
C THR A 70 12.58 5.42 13.01
N THR A 71 13.22 6.50 13.45
CA THR A 71 13.69 6.70 14.81
C THR A 71 13.09 7.98 15.36
N PRO A 72 12.59 8.01 16.61
CA PRO A 72 12.02 9.22 17.18
C PRO A 72 13.02 10.38 17.19
N VAL A 73 12.61 11.53 16.66
CA VAL A 73 13.36 12.79 16.70
C VAL A 73 12.47 13.87 17.32
N PRO A 74 12.95 14.64 18.32
CA PRO A 74 12.18 15.70 18.93
C PRO A 74 11.61 16.69 17.89
N GLY A 75 10.30 16.94 17.95
CA GLY A 75 9.62 17.86 17.04
C GLY A 75 9.30 17.31 15.66
N VAL A 76 9.67 16.06 15.35
CA VAL A 76 9.27 15.35 14.13
C VAL A 76 8.23 14.30 14.49
N GLU A 77 7.07 14.37 13.84
CA GLU A 77 6.07 13.30 13.87
C GLU A 77 6.21 12.47 12.59
N ALA A 78 6.46 11.17 12.75
CA ALA A 78 6.60 10.21 11.66
C ALA A 78 5.48 9.17 11.74
N THR A 79 4.70 9.05 10.66
CA THR A 79 3.56 8.14 10.57
C THR A 79 3.79 7.18 9.41
N PRO A 80 4.01 5.88 9.68
CA PRO A 80 3.98 4.85 8.62
C PRO A 80 2.65 4.92 7.88
N ILE A 81 2.69 4.96 6.55
CA ILE A 81 1.50 5.04 5.69
C ILE A 81 1.30 3.80 4.83
N LEU A 82 2.38 3.06 4.53
CA LEU A 82 2.32 1.82 3.75
C LEU A 82 3.01 0.72 4.55
N LEU A 83 2.24 -0.29 4.96
CA LEU A 83 2.76 -1.42 5.72
C LEU A 83 2.53 -2.72 4.95
N THR A 84 3.57 -3.55 4.90
CA THR A 84 3.39 -4.94 4.45
C THR A 84 2.63 -5.74 5.50
N LYS A 85 2.19 -6.94 5.12
CA LYS A 85 1.75 -7.94 6.11
C LYS A 85 2.90 -8.29 7.08
N ALA A 86 2.59 -8.95 8.18
CA ALA A 86 3.60 -9.46 9.10
C ALA A 86 4.28 -10.74 8.57
N TYR A 87 5.45 -11.07 9.13
CA TYR A 87 6.04 -12.41 9.00
C TYR A 87 5.03 -13.49 9.43
N PRO A 88 4.97 -14.67 8.77
CA PRO A 88 5.87 -15.19 7.74
C PRO A 88 5.57 -14.76 6.30
N ASN A 89 4.58 -13.87 6.10
CA ASN A 89 4.18 -13.49 4.75
C ASN A 89 5.18 -12.57 4.07
N THR A 90 5.82 -11.68 4.84
CA THR A 90 6.83 -10.76 4.32
C THR A 90 8.07 -10.68 5.20
N TRP A 91 9.18 -10.37 4.55
CA TRP A 91 10.45 -10.00 5.18
C TRP A 91 11.24 -9.07 4.27
N ALA A 92 12.31 -8.49 4.79
CA ALA A 92 13.29 -7.76 4.01
C ALA A 92 14.44 -8.72 3.70
N GLU A 93 14.53 -9.11 2.43
CA GLU A 93 15.54 -10.00 1.84
C GLU A 93 16.86 -9.28 1.64
N SER A 94 17.93 -9.89 2.15
CA SER A 94 19.29 -9.39 2.05
C SER A 94 20.09 -10.01 0.92
N ASP A 95 19.79 -11.26 0.54
CA ASP A 95 20.40 -11.92 -0.60
C ASP A 95 19.64 -11.61 -1.89
N LEU A 96 20.12 -10.58 -2.59
CA LEU A 96 19.54 -10.15 -3.87
C LEU A 96 20.05 -10.95 -5.08
N GLN A 97 20.98 -11.90 -4.87
CA GLN A 97 21.56 -12.70 -5.95
C GLN A 97 20.88 -14.07 -6.08
N ASN A 98 20.31 -14.57 -4.99
CA ASN A 98 19.65 -15.86 -4.96
C ASN A 98 18.17 -15.75 -5.36
N GLU A 99 17.79 -16.48 -6.41
CA GLU A 99 16.40 -16.52 -6.89
C GLU A 99 15.47 -17.34 -5.96
N ASN A 100 16.05 -18.23 -5.14
CA ASN A 100 15.30 -19.02 -4.17
C ASN A 100 15.19 -18.26 -2.85
N LEU A 101 14.18 -17.38 -2.78
CA LEU A 101 13.88 -16.58 -1.60
C LEU A 101 13.50 -17.45 -0.41
N GLN A 102 14.36 -17.46 0.61
CA GLN A 102 14.12 -18.12 1.88
C GLN A 102 14.59 -17.20 3.01
N PHE A 103 13.73 -16.99 3.99
CA PHE A 103 14.04 -16.13 5.12
C PHE A 103 15.27 -16.62 5.90
N ASP A 104 16.31 -15.79 5.98
CA ASP A 104 17.48 -15.99 6.83
C ASP A 104 17.34 -15.17 8.12
N LYS A 105 17.32 -15.84 9.27
CA LYS A 105 17.17 -15.20 10.58
C LYS A 105 18.35 -14.28 10.95
N GLU A 106 19.54 -14.52 10.40
CA GLU A 106 20.75 -13.78 10.75
C GLU A 106 20.89 -12.47 9.97
N SER A 107 20.36 -12.39 8.74
CA SER A 107 20.54 -11.25 7.85
C SER A 107 19.24 -10.55 7.43
N ASP A 108 18.11 -11.27 7.41
CA ASP A 108 16.83 -10.72 6.99
C ASP A 108 16.08 -10.08 8.15
N ARG A 109 15.07 -9.30 7.78
CA ARG A 109 14.17 -8.67 8.76
C ARG A 109 12.75 -9.12 8.57
N GLN A 110 12.15 -9.65 9.62
CA GLN A 110 10.74 -10.00 9.65
C GLN A 110 9.83 -8.79 9.43
N GLY A 111 8.77 -8.98 8.65
CA GLY A 111 7.67 -8.03 8.55
C GLY A 111 6.88 -7.89 9.86
N PRO A 112 6.07 -6.83 10.01
CA PRO A 112 5.69 -5.88 8.98
C PRO A 112 6.81 -4.88 8.65
N LEU A 113 6.91 -4.55 7.37
CA LEU A 113 7.87 -3.59 6.84
C LEU A 113 7.13 -2.30 6.49
N THR A 114 7.67 -1.16 6.89
CA THR A 114 7.21 0.14 6.42
C THR A 114 7.81 0.40 5.04
N LEU A 115 6.97 0.54 4.02
CA LEU A 115 7.39 0.90 2.65
C LEU A 115 7.21 2.40 2.37
N GLY A 116 6.43 3.09 3.19
CA GLY A 116 6.19 4.53 3.07
C GLY A 116 5.88 5.17 4.40
N VAL A 117 6.39 6.38 4.60
CA VAL A 117 6.23 7.17 5.81
C VAL A 117 5.92 8.63 5.46
N ALA A 118 4.99 9.22 6.18
CA ALA A 118 4.71 10.65 6.15
C ALA A 118 5.30 11.31 7.41
N LEU A 119 6.02 12.40 7.24
CA LEU A 119 6.68 13.13 8.33
C LEU A 119 6.26 14.59 8.34
N LYS A 120 6.03 15.14 9.52
CA LYS A 120 5.81 16.58 9.69
C LYS A 120 6.64 17.13 10.85
N ARG A 121 7.18 18.33 10.68
CA ARG A 121 7.97 19.06 11.67
C ARG A 121 7.46 20.48 11.79
N LYS A 122 7.13 20.91 13.01
CA LYS A 122 6.77 22.32 13.28
C LYS A 122 8.02 23.17 13.20
N LEU A 123 7.97 24.26 12.44
CA LEU A 123 9.05 25.24 12.41
C LEU A 123 8.80 26.33 13.47
N PRO A 124 9.87 26.88 14.07
CA PRO A 124 9.77 28.10 14.86
C PRO A 124 9.19 29.23 14.01
N ALA A 125 8.38 30.11 14.59
CA ALA A 125 7.86 31.27 13.88
C ALA A 125 9.02 32.19 13.46
N VAL A 126 9.24 32.36 12.15
CA VAL A 126 10.34 33.17 11.59
C VAL A 126 9.96 34.65 11.49
N SER A 127 8.73 35.04 11.87
CA SER A 127 8.27 36.43 11.75
C SER A 127 7.55 36.93 13.00
N PRO A 128 7.79 38.19 13.42
CA PRO A 128 7.06 38.85 14.51
C PRO A 128 5.62 39.23 14.12
N THR A 129 5.26 39.10 12.83
CA THR A 129 3.89 39.28 12.35
C THR A 129 3.08 38.01 12.60
N PRO A 130 1.90 38.09 13.23
CA PRO A 130 1.04 36.93 13.42
C PRO A 130 0.52 36.43 12.08
N SER A 131 1.20 35.45 11.49
CA SER A 131 0.61 34.61 10.45
C SER A 131 -0.24 33.56 11.15
N PRO A 132 -1.53 33.41 10.82
CA PRO A 132 -2.45 32.50 11.53
C PRO A 132 -2.14 31.01 11.31
N THR A 133 -1.15 30.67 10.49
CA THR A 133 -0.79 29.29 10.15
C THR A 133 0.58 28.97 10.71
N ALA A 134 0.64 28.06 11.68
CA ALA A 134 1.91 27.48 12.12
C ALA A 134 2.64 26.91 10.90
N THR A 135 3.84 27.43 10.60
CA THR A 135 4.62 26.96 9.45
C THR A 135 5.12 25.56 9.77
N GLU A 136 4.57 24.55 9.12
CA GLU A 136 5.05 23.17 9.24
C GLU A 136 5.74 22.74 7.95
N SER A 137 6.80 21.95 8.10
CA SER A 137 7.44 21.24 6.99
C SER A 137 6.89 19.83 6.93
N ARG A 138 6.51 19.37 5.74
CA ARG A 138 5.99 18.03 5.49
C ARG A 138 6.88 17.29 4.50
N MET A 139 7.08 16.00 4.71
CA MET A 139 7.84 15.12 3.83
C MET A 139 7.13 13.78 3.72
N VAL A 140 7.06 13.22 2.52
CA VAL A 140 6.64 11.84 2.31
C VAL A 140 7.79 11.08 1.68
N ILE A 141 8.10 9.90 2.20
CA ILE A 141 9.15 9.03 1.69
C ILE A 141 8.52 7.68 1.39
N ILE A 142 8.75 7.17 0.18
CA ILE A 142 8.31 5.84 -0.26
C ILE A 142 9.54 5.12 -0.82
N GLY A 143 9.74 3.86 -0.44
CA GLY A 143 10.89 3.04 -0.82
C GLY A 143 10.79 2.40 -2.22
N ASP A 144 9.98 3.00 -3.08
CA ASP A 144 9.71 2.56 -4.45
C ASP A 144 9.26 3.79 -5.26
N SER A 145 9.78 3.94 -6.48
CA SER A 145 9.37 4.93 -7.46
C SER A 145 8.52 4.34 -8.59
N ASP A 146 8.60 3.02 -8.81
CA ASP A 146 7.90 2.34 -9.90
C ASP A 146 6.38 2.44 -9.75
N PHE A 147 5.84 2.51 -8.53
CA PHE A 147 4.40 2.66 -8.29
C PHE A 147 3.80 3.91 -8.98
N ALA A 148 4.61 4.95 -9.22
CA ALA A 148 4.19 6.20 -9.83
C ALA A 148 4.41 6.27 -11.36
N THR A 149 5.01 5.23 -11.97
CA THR A 149 5.20 5.17 -13.43
C THR A 149 3.89 4.94 -14.16
N ASN A 150 3.76 5.37 -15.44
CA ASN A 150 2.49 5.35 -16.19
C ASN A 150 1.69 4.04 -16.09
N GLY A 151 2.36 2.88 -16.20
CA GLY A 151 1.70 1.58 -16.14
C GLY A 151 1.28 1.15 -14.73
N SER A 152 2.05 1.54 -13.72
CA SER A 152 1.76 1.21 -12.32
C SER A 152 0.81 2.21 -11.66
N PHE A 153 0.85 3.47 -12.08
CA PHE A 153 0.04 4.56 -11.55
C PHE A 153 -1.46 4.27 -11.67
N LEU A 154 -1.87 3.67 -12.79
CA LEU A 154 -3.26 3.30 -13.06
C LEU A 154 -3.70 2.01 -12.36
N GLN A 155 -2.79 1.31 -11.66
CA GLN A 155 -3.12 0.07 -10.98
C GLN A 155 -3.60 0.34 -9.55
N GLN A 156 -4.85 -0.03 -9.30
CA GLN A 156 -5.44 -0.02 -7.96
C GLN A 156 -5.23 1.35 -7.27
N LEU A 157 -4.70 1.40 -6.05
CA LEU A 157 -4.50 2.63 -5.28
C LEU A 157 -3.15 3.32 -5.53
N ASN A 158 -2.32 2.88 -6.46
CA ASN A 158 -0.98 3.48 -6.67
C ASN A 158 -1.07 4.98 -7.01
N GLY A 159 -1.96 5.35 -7.93
CA GLY A 159 -2.21 6.75 -8.28
C GLY A 159 -2.77 7.55 -7.12
N ASP A 160 -3.65 6.97 -6.31
CA ASP A 160 -4.20 7.63 -5.11
C ASP A 160 -3.11 7.87 -4.05
N VAL A 161 -2.22 6.90 -3.80
CA VAL A 161 -1.07 7.05 -2.91
C VAL A 161 -0.21 8.23 -3.37
N PHE A 162 0.10 8.31 -4.67
CA PHE A 162 0.91 9.40 -5.22
C PHE A 162 0.23 10.75 -5.07
N LEU A 163 -1.00 10.89 -5.57
CA LEU A 163 -1.73 12.16 -5.59
C LEU A 163 -2.03 12.67 -4.18
N ASN A 164 -2.40 11.78 -3.26
CA ASN A 164 -2.66 12.16 -1.87
C ASN A 164 -1.37 12.55 -1.16
N SER A 165 -0.24 11.89 -1.45
CA SER A 165 1.07 12.26 -0.91
C SER A 165 1.51 13.64 -1.36
N VAL A 166 1.34 13.97 -2.65
CA VAL A 166 1.64 15.30 -3.19
C VAL A 166 0.74 16.35 -2.55
N SER A 167 -0.58 16.14 -2.58
CA SER A 167 -1.56 17.08 -2.01
C SER A 167 -1.27 17.37 -0.53
N TRP A 168 -0.99 16.32 0.24
CA TRP A 168 -0.64 16.44 1.65
C TRP A 168 0.68 17.17 1.86
N ALA A 169 1.73 16.83 1.11
CA ALA A 169 3.05 17.47 1.25
C ALA A 169 3.01 18.97 0.90
N THR A 170 2.21 19.36 -0.09
CA THR A 170 2.05 20.77 -0.52
C THR A 170 1.03 21.55 0.30
N GLN A 171 0.46 20.96 1.36
CA GLN A 171 -0.55 21.59 2.22
C GLN A 171 -1.82 22.05 1.49
N GLN A 172 -2.08 21.55 0.28
CA GLN A 172 -3.28 21.89 -0.51
C GLN A 172 -4.57 21.45 0.18
N ASN A 173 -4.47 20.49 1.09
CA ASN A 173 -5.56 19.96 1.92
C ASN A 173 -6.17 21.02 2.86
N GLN A 174 -5.53 22.18 3.06
CA GLN A 174 -6.09 23.24 3.91
C GLN A 174 -7.14 24.11 3.19
N GLN A 175 -7.27 24.06 1.85
CA GLN A 175 -8.13 25.04 1.15
C GLN A 175 -8.90 24.61 -0.12
N THR A 176 -9.12 23.32 -0.41
CA THR A 176 -10.04 22.97 -1.52
C THR A 176 -11.10 21.94 -1.13
N LEU A 177 -12.33 22.44 -1.01
CA LEU A 177 -13.60 21.71 -1.17
C LEU A 177 -13.75 21.24 -2.63
N SER A 178 -12.73 20.55 -3.14
CA SER A 178 -12.76 19.91 -4.45
C SER A 178 -13.31 18.51 -4.23
N ILE A 179 -14.62 18.37 -4.35
CA ILE A 179 -15.27 17.05 -4.39
C ILE A 179 -14.70 16.34 -5.61
N ARG A 180 -13.71 15.46 -5.43
CA ARG A 180 -13.34 14.52 -6.48
C ARG A 180 -14.57 13.68 -6.80
N PRO A 181 -14.87 13.41 -8.08
CA PRO A 181 -15.85 12.40 -8.43
C PRO A 181 -15.55 11.14 -7.62
N LYS A 182 -16.54 10.65 -6.87
CA LYS A 182 -16.41 9.37 -6.18
C LYS A 182 -16.21 8.32 -7.26
N GLU A 183 -14.96 7.89 -7.42
CA GLU A 183 -14.66 6.67 -8.15
C GLU A 183 -15.54 5.55 -7.58
N SER A 184 -16.01 4.69 -8.47
CA SER A 184 -16.89 3.59 -8.09
C SER A 184 -16.25 2.79 -6.95
N LYS A 185 -16.83 2.90 -5.76
CA LYS A 185 -16.31 2.28 -4.54
C LYS A 185 -16.26 0.78 -4.81
N ASN A 186 -15.05 0.26 -5.04
CA ASN A 186 -14.84 -1.16 -5.35
C ASN A 186 -15.29 -1.96 -4.12
N ARG A 187 -16.55 -2.41 -4.14
CA ARG A 187 -17.13 -3.24 -3.09
C ARG A 187 -16.61 -4.64 -3.28
N ARG A 188 -15.36 -4.86 -2.86
CA ARG A 188 -14.78 -6.19 -2.78
C ARG A 188 -15.56 -6.98 -1.74
N ILE A 189 -16.12 -8.09 -2.16
CA ILE A 189 -16.71 -9.06 -1.26
C ILE A 189 -15.55 -9.91 -0.75
N ASN A 190 -15.17 -9.73 0.52
CA ASN A 190 -14.19 -10.58 1.18
C ASN A 190 -14.85 -11.93 1.49
N LEU A 191 -14.78 -12.86 0.54
CA LEU A 191 -15.27 -14.22 0.70
C LEU A 191 -14.18 -15.08 1.31
N THR A 192 -14.54 -15.88 2.31
CA THR A 192 -13.67 -17.01 2.70
C THR A 192 -13.64 -18.05 1.57
N ASN A 193 -12.59 -18.88 1.51
CA ASN A 193 -12.50 -19.95 0.51
C ASN A 193 -13.74 -20.85 0.49
N LEU A 194 -14.34 -21.08 1.66
CA LEU A 194 -15.57 -21.86 1.80
C LEU A 194 -16.77 -21.10 1.21
N GLN A 195 -16.91 -19.81 1.48
CA GLN A 195 -17.99 -18.99 0.91
C GLN A 195 -17.89 -18.91 -0.62
N ALA A 196 -16.68 -18.70 -1.16
CA ALA A 196 -16.44 -18.69 -2.60
C ALA A 196 -16.80 -20.04 -3.24
N SER A 197 -16.44 -21.15 -2.59
CA SER A 197 -16.75 -22.50 -3.07
C SER A 197 -18.25 -22.80 -3.06
N VAL A 198 -18.95 -22.42 -1.99
CA VAL A 198 -20.42 -22.60 -1.89
C VAL A 198 -21.13 -21.78 -2.96
N ILE A 199 -20.75 -20.52 -3.14
CA ILE A 199 -21.33 -19.66 -4.18
C ILE A 199 -21.08 -20.26 -5.56
N GLY A 200 -19.84 -20.61 -5.88
CA GLY A 200 -19.48 -21.21 -7.16
C GLY A 200 -20.24 -22.51 -7.45
N LEU A 201 -20.28 -23.43 -6.49
CA LEU A 201 -20.96 -24.72 -6.65
C LEU A 201 -22.48 -24.54 -6.75
N SER A 202 -23.06 -23.63 -5.97
CA SER A 202 -24.49 -23.33 -6.03
C SER A 202 -24.89 -22.73 -7.38
N SER A 203 -24.10 -21.81 -7.94
CA SER A 203 -24.37 -21.25 -9.28
C SER A 203 -24.29 -22.31 -10.37
N LEU A 204 -23.34 -23.25 -10.26
CA LEU A 204 -23.17 -24.34 -11.22
C LEU A 204 -24.27 -25.39 -11.14
N LEU A 205 -24.83 -25.65 -9.96
CA LEU A 205 -25.85 -26.69 -9.77
C LEU A 205 -27.29 -26.17 -9.90
N VAL A 206 -27.60 -24.99 -9.36
CA VAL A 206 -28.97 -24.47 -9.27
C VAL A 206 -29.54 -24.14 -10.66
N LEU A 207 -28.76 -23.47 -11.52
CA LEU A 207 -29.22 -23.10 -12.86
C LEU A 207 -29.58 -24.32 -13.73
N PRO A 208 -28.72 -25.36 -13.82
CA PRO A 208 -29.08 -26.58 -14.54
C PRO A 208 -30.25 -27.34 -13.92
N LEU A 209 -30.33 -27.41 -12.57
CA LEU A 209 -31.44 -28.08 -11.89
C LEU A 209 -32.80 -27.44 -12.20
N ILE A 210 -32.86 -26.10 -12.27
CA ILE A 210 -34.08 -25.39 -12.70
C ILE A 210 -34.45 -25.78 -14.13
N GLY A 211 -33.47 -25.88 -15.02
CA GLY A 211 -33.69 -26.33 -16.40
C GLY A 211 -34.26 -27.75 -16.48
N PHE A 212 -33.67 -28.69 -15.75
CA PHE A 212 -34.16 -30.07 -15.69
C PHE A 212 -35.55 -30.17 -15.05
N ALA A 213 -35.81 -29.42 -13.98
CA ALA A 213 -37.12 -29.39 -13.35
C ALA A 213 -38.20 -28.84 -14.29
N ALA A 214 -37.91 -27.75 -15.01
CA ALA A 214 -38.82 -27.20 -16.02
C ALA A 214 -39.09 -28.20 -17.14
N ALA A 215 -38.05 -28.88 -17.65
CA ALA A 215 -38.19 -29.92 -18.66
C ALA A 215 -39.05 -31.10 -18.16
N PHE A 216 -38.84 -31.54 -16.92
CA PHE A 216 -39.62 -32.61 -16.30
C PHE A 216 -41.09 -32.23 -16.13
N VAL A 217 -41.37 -31.01 -15.63
CA VAL A 217 -42.75 -30.51 -15.48
C VAL A 217 -43.45 -30.42 -16.84
N LEU A 218 -42.77 -29.90 -17.87
CA LEU A 218 -43.32 -29.82 -19.23
C LEU A 218 -43.58 -31.20 -19.83
N TRP A 219 -42.72 -32.19 -19.56
CA TRP A 219 -42.93 -33.57 -19.98
C TRP A 219 -44.15 -34.18 -19.28
N TRP A 220 -44.30 -33.96 -17.97
CA TRP A 220 -45.42 -34.45 -17.18
C TRP A 220 -46.77 -33.84 -17.60
N LEU A 221 -46.79 -32.54 -17.90
CA LEU A 221 -47.99 -31.84 -18.38
C LEU A 221 -48.41 -32.19 -19.81
N ARG A 222 -47.48 -32.75 -20.62
CA ARG A 222 -47.76 -33.23 -21.98
C ARG A 222 -48.25 -34.67 -22.02
N ARG A 223 -48.14 -35.40 -20.91
CA ARG A 223 -48.61 -36.78 -20.80
C ARG A 223 -50.06 -36.81 -20.33
#